data_AF-A0AA42Z1B4-F1
#
_entry.id   AF-A0AA42Z1B4-F1
#
_cell.length_a   1.000
_cell.length_b   1.000
_cell.length_c   1.000
_cell.angle_alpha   90.00
_cell.angle_beta   90.00
_cell.angle_gamma   90.00
#
_symmetry.space_group_name_H-M   'P 1'
#
loop_
_entity.id
_entity.type
_entity.pdbx_description
1 polymer ?
#
loop_
_entity_poly.entity_id
_entity_poly.type
_entity_poly.pdbx_seq_one_letter_code
_entity_poly.pdbx_strand_id
1 'polypeptide(L)'
;MNRIPRLGWVLILLASFAVAGAGSPVTIQIDGNLADGGDCPLVGVWDPTFSRCLIDSLVLNSGDVFQTIDAGLQLNHFENHGGSLQTDGTVNVDGTFLNEGMITIDAGTQFVIWGAIGSLEENHGRIEINGAFHAFNTFANAADGVIELSSTGQFGNDVYGGFHNFGTILNAGSWTNVYDMINEVSGRFVIQGSAGLWNDAQSTLINHGRLDHIGTGWIGGVAWTFDNRGVFNNHGALGTCDSDTQLPMFNSGTVNNFNDIAICSAWNNSGVINNAGMIRDSTSIPGGNIVNGGSLYNCGSVTAPLTGNPLIIADDTDTDGYCDPRDCAPADASAWATTDGARDLRLEPDAVLAGVTNLQWAAPMFPGSSGLVYDLLSSAGATDFDLSATCIESDDGADLSASDSIALPTGEIRYYLVRAQNVCGDSLGARSDGTPRIGIGCD
;
A
#
# COMPACT_ATOMS: atom_id res chain seq x y z
N MET A 1 1.94 32.97 72.37
CA MET A 1 1.92 33.71 71.09
C MET A 1 1.93 32.65 69.98
N ASN A 2 0.75 32.21 69.56
CA ASN A 2 0.57 31.13 68.60
C ASN A 2 0.44 31.70 67.19
N ARG A 3 1.26 31.20 66.26
CA ARG A 3 1.15 31.51 64.83
C ARG A 3 -0.08 30.80 64.27
N ILE A 4 -0.97 31.57 63.65
CA ILE A 4 -2.09 31.08 62.83
C ILE A 4 -1.51 30.67 61.47
N PRO A 5 -1.80 29.47 60.94
CA PRO A 5 -1.35 29.10 59.60
C PRO A 5 -2.14 29.88 58.55
N ARG A 6 -1.43 30.47 57.58
CA ARG A 6 -2.06 31.05 56.39
C ARG A 6 -2.48 29.91 55.47
N LEU A 7 -3.78 29.70 55.33
CA LEU A 7 -4.37 28.96 54.22
C LEU A 7 -4.13 29.76 52.93
N GLY A 8 -3.17 29.30 52.13
CA GLY A 8 -3.04 29.72 50.74
C GLY A 8 -4.13 29.05 49.93
N TRP A 9 -5.02 29.84 49.35
CA TRP A 9 -5.97 29.37 48.36
C TRP A 9 -5.20 29.10 47.07
N VAL A 10 -5.09 27.83 46.67
CA VAL A 10 -4.69 27.47 45.31
C VAL A 10 -5.95 27.57 44.46
N LEU A 11 -6.00 28.61 43.62
CA LEU A 11 -6.99 28.72 42.56
C LEU A 11 -6.55 27.77 41.45
N ILE A 12 -7.15 26.57 41.40
CA ILE A 12 -7.01 25.69 40.24
C ILE A 12 -7.96 26.25 39.18
N LEU A 13 -7.41 27.03 38.24
CA LEU A 13 -8.09 27.33 36.98
C LEU A 13 -8.03 26.06 36.12
N LEU A 14 -9.14 25.33 36.06
CA LEU A 14 -9.39 24.41 34.93
C LEU A 14 -9.70 25.31 33.73
N ALA A 15 -8.65 25.79 33.05
CA ALA A 15 -8.80 26.44 31.77
C ALA A 15 -8.90 25.33 30.71
N SER A 16 -10.11 25.07 30.23
CA SER A 16 -10.26 24.52 28.89
C SER A 16 -9.74 25.59 27.93
N PHE A 17 -8.51 25.42 27.43
CA PHE A 17 -7.98 26.26 26.36
C PHE A 17 -8.71 25.90 25.07
N ALA A 18 -9.90 26.44 24.87
CA ALA A 18 -10.35 26.71 23.52
C ALA A 18 -9.46 27.87 23.03
N VAL A 19 -8.54 27.60 22.10
CA VAL A 19 -7.77 28.61 21.39
C VAL A 19 -8.76 29.39 20.51
N ALA A 20 -9.57 30.24 21.13
CA ALA A 20 -10.63 31.00 20.49
C ALA A 20 -10.02 32.24 19.85
N GLY A 21 -9.48 32.07 18.63
CA GLY A 21 -8.98 33.16 17.82
C GLY A 21 -8.67 32.71 16.40
N ALA A 22 -9.69 32.66 15.54
CA ALA A 22 -9.54 32.42 14.11
C ALA A 22 -8.52 33.39 13.50
N GLY A 23 -7.36 32.88 13.07
CA GLY A 23 -6.51 33.59 12.11
C GLY A 23 -5.00 33.39 12.21
N SER A 24 -4.46 32.71 13.23
CA SER A 24 -3.02 32.43 13.25
C SER A 24 -2.74 31.04 13.84
N PRO A 25 -1.95 30.21 13.14
CA PRO A 25 -1.54 28.91 13.66
C PRO A 25 -0.82 29.12 14.98
N VAL A 26 -1.26 28.42 16.02
CA VAL A 26 -0.51 28.35 17.28
C VAL A 26 0.49 27.22 17.13
N THR A 27 1.78 27.55 17.27
CA THR A 27 2.85 26.56 17.38
C THR A 27 3.18 26.40 18.86
N ILE A 28 2.91 25.20 19.40
CA ILE A 28 3.38 24.81 20.74
C ILE A 28 4.56 23.87 20.56
N GLN A 29 5.67 24.19 21.23
CA GLN A 29 6.91 23.41 21.17
C GLN A 29 7.27 22.94 22.57
N ILE A 30 7.17 21.63 22.84
CA ILE A 30 7.62 21.05 24.11
C ILE A 30 9.05 20.56 23.93
N ASP A 31 9.99 21.17 24.66
CA ASP A 31 11.42 20.77 24.67
C ASP A 31 11.80 20.24 26.05
N GLY A 32 12.12 18.94 26.11
CA GLY A 32 12.50 18.24 27.34
C GLY A 32 13.85 18.66 27.93
N ASN A 33 14.68 19.36 27.16
CA ASN A 33 16.00 19.84 27.59
C ASN A 33 15.92 21.18 28.36
N LEU A 34 14.75 21.83 28.39
CA LEU A 34 14.52 23.05 29.14
C LEU A 34 14.16 22.75 30.60
N ALA A 35 14.57 23.64 31.52
CA ALA A 35 14.17 23.54 32.93
C ALA A 35 12.63 23.52 33.04
N ASP A 36 12.10 22.61 33.85
CA ASP A 36 10.66 22.38 34.04
C ASP A 36 9.88 21.94 32.77
N GLY A 37 10.57 21.42 31.74
CA GLY A 37 9.92 20.83 30.55
C GLY A 37 9.48 21.82 29.48
N GLY A 38 10.10 23.01 29.44
CA GLY A 38 9.81 24.03 28.44
C GLY A 38 8.39 24.61 28.55
N ASP A 39 7.64 24.57 27.46
CA ASP A 39 6.27 25.11 27.37
C ASP A 39 5.20 24.17 27.94
N CYS A 40 5.56 23.00 28.47
CA CYS A 40 4.58 22.07 29.08
C CYS A 40 3.60 22.75 30.06
N PRO A 41 4.02 23.68 30.94
CA PRO A 41 3.11 24.36 31.86
C PRO A 41 2.02 25.21 31.19
N LEU A 42 2.15 25.53 29.89
CA LEU A 42 1.13 26.27 29.14
C LEU A 42 -0.08 25.41 28.77
N VAL A 43 0.11 24.10 28.70
CA VAL A 43 -0.88 23.15 28.15
C VAL A 43 -1.11 21.92 29.02
N GLY A 44 -0.29 21.70 30.06
CA GLY A 44 -0.34 20.51 30.89
C GLY A 44 0.50 20.61 32.17
N VAL A 45 0.86 19.44 32.70
CA VAL A 45 1.68 19.29 33.90
C VAL A 45 2.94 18.53 33.55
N TRP A 46 4.10 19.11 33.84
CA TRP A 46 5.37 18.42 33.66
C TRP A 46 5.55 17.33 34.71
N ASP A 47 5.82 16.10 34.27
CA ASP A 47 6.21 14.99 35.14
C ASP A 47 7.74 14.80 35.07
N PRO A 48 8.49 15.28 36.09
CA PRO A 48 9.94 15.16 36.10
C PRO A 48 10.42 13.72 36.33
N THR A 49 9.55 12.80 36.74
CA THR A 49 9.90 11.39 36.98
C THR A 49 10.16 10.66 35.68
N PHE A 50 9.36 10.97 34.65
CA PHE A 50 9.43 10.35 33.34
C PHE A 50 9.89 11.32 32.24
N SER A 51 10.26 12.55 32.62
CA SER A 51 10.67 13.62 31.69
C SER A 51 9.65 13.81 30.55
N ARG A 52 8.37 13.91 30.90
CA ARG A 52 7.28 14.03 29.94
C ARG A 52 6.23 15.05 30.35
N CYS A 53 5.55 15.60 29.35
CA CYS A 53 4.40 16.47 29.58
C CYS A 53 3.11 15.65 29.68
N LEU A 54 2.32 15.88 30.73
CA LEU A 54 1.01 15.27 30.92
C LEU A 54 -0.07 16.27 30.47
N ILE A 55 -0.80 15.93 29.41
CA ILE A 55 -1.95 16.71 28.93
C ILE A 55 -3.18 15.81 29.02
N ASP A 56 -4.22 16.26 29.72
CA ASP A 56 -5.43 15.45 29.87
C ASP A 56 -6.17 15.33 28.54
N SER A 57 -6.32 16.44 27.81
CA SER A 57 -7.01 16.50 26.53
C SER A 57 -6.29 17.47 25.59
N LEU A 58 -5.91 16.98 24.41
CA LEU A 58 -5.34 17.77 23.33
C LEU A 58 -6.28 17.72 22.12
N VAL A 59 -6.84 18.88 21.76
CA VAL A 59 -7.69 19.05 20.57
C VAL A 59 -6.99 20.00 19.61
N LEU A 60 -6.63 19.52 18.43
CA LEU A 60 -6.05 20.32 17.35
C LEU A 60 -7.13 20.63 16.32
N ASN A 61 -7.31 21.90 15.99
CA ASN A 61 -8.23 22.33 14.93
C ASN A 61 -7.45 22.59 13.63
N SER A 62 -8.18 22.80 12.54
CA SER A 62 -7.58 23.12 11.25
C SER A 62 -6.60 24.30 11.32
N GLY A 63 -5.36 24.04 10.92
CA GLY A 63 -4.26 25.00 10.93
C GLY A 63 -3.44 25.04 12.21
N ASP A 64 -3.83 24.36 13.29
CA ASP A 64 -3.00 24.23 14.49
C ASP A 64 -1.77 23.36 14.20
N VAL A 65 -0.62 23.71 14.79
CA VAL A 65 0.61 22.93 14.65
C VAL A 65 1.17 22.64 16.04
N PHE A 66 1.28 21.36 16.38
CA PHE A 66 1.87 20.92 17.63
C PHE A 66 3.15 20.16 17.33
N GLN A 67 4.27 20.57 17.91
CA GLN A 67 5.55 19.89 17.75
C GLN A 67 6.11 19.48 19.11
N THR A 68 6.44 18.20 19.27
CA THR A 68 7.22 17.73 20.43
C THR A 68 8.67 17.55 20.03
N ILE A 69 9.59 18.13 20.79
CA ILE A 69 11.03 18.01 20.59
C ILE A 69 11.65 17.29 21.78
N ASP A 70 12.24 16.11 21.53
CA ASP A 70 13.03 15.30 22.49
C ASP A 70 12.34 14.85 23.80
N ALA A 71 11.17 15.39 24.15
CA ALA A 71 10.41 15.07 25.35
C ALA A 71 9.33 14.02 25.09
N GLY A 72 9.02 13.23 26.12
CA GLY A 72 7.81 12.42 26.11
C GLY A 72 6.56 13.29 26.21
N LEU A 73 5.47 12.88 25.56
CA LEU A 73 4.13 13.44 25.72
C LEU A 73 3.20 12.31 26.17
N GLN A 74 2.39 12.55 27.20
CA GLN A 74 1.32 11.63 27.59
C GLN A 74 -0.02 12.37 27.50
N LEU A 75 -0.93 11.81 26.71
CA LEU A 75 -2.28 12.30 26.45
C LEU A 75 -3.28 11.31 27.03
N ASN A 76 -4.31 11.76 27.75
CA ASN A 76 -5.45 10.87 28.04
C ASN A 76 -6.49 10.90 26.92
N HIS A 77 -6.51 11.96 26.12
CA HIS A 77 -7.47 12.16 25.04
C HIS A 77 -6.83 13.01 23.94
N PHE A 78 -6.92 12.55 22.69
CA PHE A 78 -6.40 13.26 21.51
C PHE A 78 -7.42 13.30 20.38
N GLU A 79 -7.74 14.52 19.92
CA GLU A 79 -8.57 14.77 18.74
C GLU A 79 -7.85 15.73 17.79
N ASN A 80 -7.74 15.39 16.51
CA ASN A 80 -7.13 16.25 15.50
C ASN A 80 -8.09 16.52 14.34
N HIS A 81 -8.83 17.62 14.41
CA HIS A 81 -9.81 18.07 13.42
C HIS A 81 -9.17 18.90 12.28
N GLY A 82 -8.17 18.32 11.62
CA GLY A 82 -7.49 18.95 10.47
C GLY A 82 -6.25 19.80 10.80
N GLY A 83 -5.75 19.72 12.04
CA GLY A 83 -4.46 20.28 12.45
C GLY A 83 -3.27 19.37 12.11
N SER A 84 -2.09 19.73 12.59
CA SER A 84 -0.84 18.99 12.38
C SER A 84 -0.15 18.69 13.70
N LEU A 85 0.15 17.41 13.95
CA LEU A 85 1.01 16.95 15.03
C LEU A 85 2.32 16.41 14.43
N GLN A 86 3.46 16.95 14.86
CA GLN A 86 4.78 16.40 14.55
C GLN A 86 5.46 15.98 15.85
N THR A 87 6.05 14.80 15.86
CA THR A 87 6.78 14.31 17.04
C THR A 87 8.20 13.85 16.72
N ASP A 88 9.16 14.53 17.36
CA ASP A 88 10.57 14.12 17.50
C ASP A 88 10.80 13.31 18.82
N GLY A 89 9.73 12.96 19.56
CA GLY A 89 9.78 12.26 20.85
C GLY A 89 8.77 11.12 20.98
N THR A 90 8.63 10.55 22.20
CA THR A 90 7.62 9.51 22.44
C THR A 90 6.28 10.13 22.80
N VAL A 91 5.22 9.88 22.01
CA VAL A 91 3.85 10.26 22.35
C VAL A 91 3.09 9.03 22.81
N ASN A 92 2.52 9.07 24.01
CA ASN A 92 1.65 8.03 24.56
C ASN A 92 0.22 8.57 24.69
N VAL A 93 -0.77 7.86 24.14
CA VAL A 93 -2.19 8.18 24.26
C VAL A 93 -2.89 7.09 25.08
N ASP A 94 -3.22 7.40 26.34
CA ASP A 94 -3.81 6.48 27.33
C ASP A 94 -5.36 6.54 27.36
N GLY A 95 -5.98 6.93 26.26
CA GLY A 95 -7.43 6.94 26.09
C GLY A 95 -7.81 7.12 24.63
N THR A 96 -8.79 7.96 24.31
CA THR A 96 -9.36 8.05 22.96
C THR A 96 -8.47 8.84 22.01
N PHE A 97 -8.44 8.40 20.75
CA PHE A 97 -7.69 8.92 19.63
C PHE A 97 -8.62 9.06 18.42
N LEU A 98 -8.69 10.28 17.90
CA LEU A 98 -9.33 10.60 16.62
C LEU A 98 -8.39 11.49 15.81
N ASN A 99 -8.07 11.08 14.57
CA ASN A 99 -7.28 11.90 13.66
C ASN A 99 -8.01 12.17 12.35
N GLU A 100 -8.31 13.42 12.06
CA GLU A 100 -8.81 13.94 10.77
C GLU A 100 -7.77 14.87 10.09
N GLY A 101 -6.61 15.07 10.72
CA GLY A 101 -5.53 15.95 10.25
C GLY A 101 -4.25 15.19 9.88
N MET A 102 -3.11 15.87 9.99
CA MET A 102 -1.79 15.29 9.73
C MET A 102 -1.09 14.90 11.04
N ILE A 103 -0.54 13.70 11.10
CA ILE A 103 0.39 13.27 12.14
C ILE A 103 1.69 12.84 11.46
N THR A 104 2.83 13.37 11.90
CA THR A 104 4.16 12.97 11.45
C THR A 104 4.97 12.43 12.63
N ILE A 105 5.47 11.20 12.51
CA ILE A 105 6.24 10.50 13.53
C ILE A 105 7.66 10.37 13.01
N ASP A 106 8.59 11.16 13.53
CA ASP A 106 9.94 11.25 12.99
C ASP A 106 10.81 10.02 13.29
N ALA A 107 11.91 9.85 12.55
CA ALA A 107 12.77 8.68 12.68
C ALA A 107 13.35 8.56 14.10
N GLY A 108 13.34 7.34 14.67
CA GLY A 108 13.82 7.08 16.03
C GLY A 108 12.81 7.41 17.14
N THR A 109 11.60 7.85 16.78
CA THR A 109 10.53 8.19 17.72
C THR A 109 9.47 7.10 17.82
N GLN A 110 8.57 7.22 18.81
CA GLN A 110 7.47 6.27 19.00
C GLN A 110 6.15 7.00 19.26
N PHE A 111 5.09 6.60 18.58
CA PHE A 111 3.72 7.00 18.87
C PHE A 111 2.96 5.76 19.35
N VAL A 112 2.51 5.78 20.60
CA VAL A 112 1.91 4.63 21.27
C VAL A 112 0.49 4.96 21.71
N ILE A 113 -0.49 4.15 21.31
CA ILE A 113 -1.87 4.28 21.76
C ILE A 113 -2.17 3.11 22.70
N TRP A 114 -2.32 3.41 23.99
CA TRP A 114 -2.62 2.42 25.02
C TRP A 114 -4.11 2.15 25.20
N GLY A 115 -4.97 3.12 24.83
CA GLY A 115 -6.45 3.12 24.82
C GLY A 115 -7.19 2.43 25.98
N ALA A 116 -8.49 2.69 26.14
CA ALA A 116 -9.29 1.85 27.03
C ALA A 116 -9.68 0.56 26.28
N ILE A 117 -9.67 -0.59 26.94
CA ILE A 117 -10.17 -1.83 26.30
C ILE A 117 -11.60 -1.59 25.78
N GLY A 118 -11.78 -1.71 24.46
CA GLY A 118 -13.06 -1.48 23.79
C GLY A 118 -13.31 -0.06 23.27
N SER A 119 -12.35 0.87 23.39
CA SER A 119 -12.37 2.09 22.58
C SER A 119 -12.01 1.75 21.13
N LEU A 120 -12.68 2.43 20.20
CA LEU A 120 -12.36 2.41 18.77
C LEU A 120 -11.54 3.66 18.50
N GLU A 121 -10.30 3.47 18.07
CA GLU A 121 -9.41 4.56 17.72
C GLU A 121 -9.48 4.76 16.21
N GLU A 122 -9.86 5.95 15.72
CA GLU A 122 -10.15 6.18 14.31
C GLU A 122 -9.18 7.17 13.65
N ASN A 123 -8.67 6.80 12.46
CA ASN A 123 -7.92 7.70 11.57
C ASN A 123 -8.71 7.97 10.27
N HIS A 124 -9.14 9.20 10.10
CA HIS A 124 -9.70 9.79 8.89
C HIS A 124 -8.71 10.71 8.15
N GLY A 125 -7.60 11.09 8.80
CA GLY A 125 -6.56 11.97 8.28
C GLY A 125 -5.36 11.21 7.70
N ARG A 126 -4.20 11.87 7.69
CA ARG A 126 -2.92 11.29 7.24
C ARG A 126 -1.98 11.05 8.42
N ILE A 127 -1.38 9.85 8.49
CA ILE A 127 -0.32 9.51 9.45
C ILE A 127 0.93 9.13 8.65
N GLU A 128 2.02 9.88 8.79
CA GLU A 128 3.33 9.61 8.22
C GLU A 128 4.26 9.04 9.30
N ILE A 129 4.78 7.82 9.08
CA ILE A 129 5.53 7.03 10.05
C ILE A 129 6.97 6.85 9.57
N ASN A 130 7.88 7.66 10.12
CA ASN A 130 9.33 7.52 9.97
C ASN A 130 9.98 6.77 11.15
N GLY A 131 9.35 6.82 12.33
CA GLY A 131 9.69 6.09 13.55
C GLY A 131 8.86 4.82 13.75
N ALA A 132 8.29 4.63 14.94
CA ALA A 132 7.40 3.51 15.25
C ALA A 132 6.01 3.98 15.68
N PHE A 133 4.97 3.32 15.21
CA PHE A 133 3.59 3.48 15.65
C PHE A 133 3.10 2.17 16.27
N HIS A 134 2.63 2.21 17.50
CA HIS A 134 2.11 1.06 18.23
C HIS A 134 0.68 1.33 18.70
N ALA A 135 -0.29 0.56 18.23
CA ALA A 135 -1.63 0.55 18.80
C ALA A 135 -1.81 -0.70 19.67
N PHE A 136 -2.22 -0.55 20.93
CA PHE A 136 -2.48 -1.69 21.81
C PHE A 136 -3.96 -2.12 21.85
N ASN A 137 -4.84 -1.33 21.24
CA ASN A 137 -6.28 -1.60 21.11
C ASN A 137 -6.72 -1.57 19.65
N THR A 138 -8.03 -1.71 19.42
CA THR A 138 -8.59 -1.69 18.08
C THR A 138 -8.37 -0.34 17.42
N PHE A 139 -7.55 -0.32 16.38
CA PHE A 139 -7.29 0.86 15.57
C PHE A 139 -7.94 0.69 14.20
N ALA A 140 -8.75 1.67 13.80
CA ALA A 140 -9.42 1.73 12.52
C ALA A 140 -8.88 2.88 11.67
N ASN A 141 -8.31 2.56 10.51
CA ASN A 141 -8.07 3.54 9.46
C ASN A 141 -9.32 3.63 8.58
N ALA A 142 -10.07 4.72 8.69
CA ALA A 142 -11.29 4.95 7.92
C ALA A 142 -11.02 5.08 6.41
N ALA A 143 -12.07 5.05 5.60
CA ALA A 143 -11.96 4.99 4.13
C ALA A 143 -11.24 6.19 3.49
N ASP A 144 -11.30 7.34 4.14
CA ASP A 144 -10.62 8.58 3.78
C ASP A 144 -9.23 8.73 4.43
N GLY A 145 -8.90 7.86 5.40
CA GLY A 145 -7.62 7.87 6.09
C GLY A 145 -6.46 7.33 5.25
N VAL A 146 -5.28 7.93 5.43
CA VAL A 146 -4.02 7.53 4.79
C VAL A 146 -2.97 7.25 5.85
N ILE A 147 -2.33 6.08 5.79
CA ILE A 147 -1.15 5.77 6.61
C ILE A 147 0.02 5.53 5.66
N GLU A 148 1.12 6.26 5.85
CA GLU A 148 2.32 6.13 5.04
C GLU A 148 3.50 5.77 5.93
N LEU A 149 4.13 4.63 5.66
CA LEU A 149 5.33 4.19 6.36
C LEU A 149 6.52 4.42 5.43
N SER A 150 7.53 5.14 5.92
CA SER A 150 8.82 5.22 5.24
C SER A 150 9.60 3.91 5.33
N SER A 151 10.74 3.81 4.66
CA SER A 151 11.61 2.62 4.69
C SER A 151 12.12 2.23 6.08
N THR A 152 12.15 3.18 7.03
CA THR A 152 12.53 2.91 8.44
C THR A 152 11.33 2.84 9.37
N GLY A 153 10.15 3.18 8.88
CA GLY A 153 8.90 3.18 9.63
C GLY A 153 8.54 1.79 10.13
N GLN A 154 8.02 1.72 11.35
CA GLN A 154 7.48 0.50 11.95
C GLN A 154 6.03 0.73 12.35
N PHE A 155 5.11 -0.14 11.92
CA PHE A 155 3.75 -0.18 12.44
C PHE A 155 3.54 -1.49 13.17
N GLY A 156 3.15 -1.40 14.44
CA GLY A 156 2.80 -2.49 15.32
C GLY A 156 1.36 -2.35 15.82
N ASN A 157 0.62 -3.45 15.82
CA ASN A 157 -0.57 -3.59 16.67
C ASN A 157 -0.28 -4.70 17.69
N ASP A 158 -0.36 -4.35 18.97
CA ASP A 158 0.19 -5.10 20.09
C ASP A 158 -0.92 -5.58 21.06
N VAL A 159 -0.87 -6.87 21.41
CA VAL A 159 -1.49 -7.53 22.57
C VAL A 159 -3.05 -7.62 22.65
N TYR A 160 -3.86 -6.58 22.38
CA TYR A 160 -5.30 -6.62 22.77
C TYR A 160 -6.36 -6.02 21.81
N GLY A 161 -6.06 -5.69 20.55
CA GLY A 161 -7.08 -5.13 19.64
C GLY A 161 -6.93 -5.49 18.15
N GLY A 162 -7.95 -5.24 17.32
CA GLY A 162 -7.88 -5.49 15.87
C GLY A 162 -7.34 -4.28 15.10
N PHE A 163 -6.63 -4.48 13.99
CA PHE A 163 -6.37 -3.40 13.05
C PHE A 163 -7.37 -3.50 11.89
N HIS A 164 -8.26 -2.52 11.77
CA HIS A 164 -9.22 -2.44 10.68
C HIS A 164 -8.76 -1.36 9.72
N ASN A 165 -8.56 -1.70 8.44
CA ASN A 165 -8.21 -0.68 7.44
C ASN A 165 -9.23 -0.65 6.31
N PHE A 166 -9.95 0.46 6.25
CA PHE A 166 -10.84 0.83 5.17
C PHE A 166 -10.19 1.84 4.21
N GLY A 167 -9.15 2.54 4.66
CA GLY A 167 -8.43 3.56 3.90
C GLY A 167 -7.22 3.05 3.11
N THR A 168 -6.30 3.98 2.80
CA THR A 168 -5.08 3.69 2.05
C THR A 168 -3.89 3.50 2.99
N ILE A 169 -3.11 2.46 2.77
CA ILE A 169 -1.81 2.26 3.43
C ILE A 169 -0.74 2.23 2.35
N LEU A 170 0.24 3.12 2.44
CA LEU A 170 1.44 3.14 1.61
C LEU A 170 2.60 2.69 2.48
N ASN A 171 3.07 1.46 2.29
CA ASN A 171 4.06 0.88 3.21
C ASN A 171 5.40 0.65 2.53
N ALA A 172 6.41 1.47 2.82
CA ALA A 172 7.82 1.22 2.50
C ALA A 172 8.63 0.56 3.63
N GLY A 173 8.07 0.49 4.85
CA GLY A 173 8.72 0.03 6.08
C GLY A 173 8.15 -1.30 6.63
N SER A 174 8.48 -1.65 7.87
CA SER A 174 8.08 -2.95 8.43
C SER A 174 6.71 -2.89 9.11
N TRP A 175 5.85 -3.86 8.80
CA TRP A 175 4.59 -4.08 9.50
C TRP A 175 4.70 -5.33 10.38
N THR A 176 4.47 -5.20 11.68
CA THR A 176 4.49 -6.32 12.61
C THR A 176 3.13 -6.47 13.30
N ASN A 177 2.66 -7.70 13.41
CA ASN A 177 1.41 -8.04 14.05
C ASN A 177 1.70 -9.14 15.07
N VAL A 178 1.61 -8.81 16.36
CA VAL A 178 1.95 -9.77 17.43
C VAL A 178 0.65 -10.11 18.16
N TYR A 179 0.22 -11.38 18.10
CA TYR A 179 -0.94 -12.01 18.77
C TYR A 179 -2.24 -12.21 17.95
N ASP A 180 -3.20 -12.98 18.52
CA ASP A 180 -4.49 -13.44 17.96
C ASP A 180 -5.37 -12.27 17.50
N MET A 181 -5.11 -11.73 16.30
CA MET A 181 -5.86 -10.60 15.76
C MET A 181 -6.61 -11.01 14.49
N ILE A 182 -7.88 -10.59 14.40
CA ILE A 182 -8.61 -10.51 13.14
C ILE A 182 -8.24 -9.15 12.56
N ASN A 183 -7.26 -9.12 11.65
CA ASN A 183 -7.04 -7.91 10.87
C ASN A 183 -7.96 -8.01 9.67
N GLU A 184 -9.08 -7.29 9.71
CA GLU A 184 -9.94 -7.11 8.56
C GLU A 184 -9.44 -5.89 7.78
N VAL A 185 -8.66 -6.16 6.73
CA VAL A 185 -8.27 -5.13 5.77
C VAL A 185 -9.32 -5.12 4.65
N SER A 186 -10.31 -4.24 4.81
CA SER A 186 -11.44 -4.06 3.91
C SER A 186 -11.23 -2.82 3.03
N GLY A 187 -10.40 -2.94 1.98
CA GLY A 187 -10.10 -1.83 1.07
C GLY A 187 -9.02 -2.16 0.03
N ARG A 188 -8.58 -1.16 -0.76
CA ARG A 188 -7.44 -1.29 -1.67
C ARG A 188 -6.14 -1.17 -0.86
N PHE A 189 -5.64 -2.30 -0.38
CA PHE A 189 -4.36 -2.38 0.30
C PHE A 189 -3.23 -2.60 -0.70
N VAL A 190 -2.49 -1.55 -1.04
CA VAL A 190 -1.32 -1.65 -1.93
C VAL A 190 -0.06 -1.53 -1.07
N ILE A 191 0.59 -2.65 -0.74
CA ILE A 191 1.95 -2.58 -0.19
C ILE A 191 2.90 -2.23 -1.35
N GLN A 192 3.21 -0.95 -1.49
CA GLN A 192 4.29 -0.49 -2.37
C GLN A 192 5.52 -0.21 -1.51
N GLY A 193 6.44 -1.18 -1.42
CA GLY A 193 7.59 -1.00 -0.55
C GLY A 193 8.56 -2.16 -0.43
N SER A 194 9.70 -1.86 0.18
CA SER A 194 10.83 -2.75 0.39
C SER A 194 10.77 -3.43 1.77
N ALA A 195 9.67 -4.09 2.13
CA ALA A 195 9.57 -4.79 3.42
C ALA A 195 8.62 -6.01 3.35
N GLY A 196 8.94 -7.05 4.13
CA GLY A 196 8.15 -8.28 4.18
C GLY A 196 6.89 -8.16 5.02
N LEU A 197 5.88 -8.98 4.70
CA LEU A 197 4.69 -9.18 5.52
C LEU A 197 4.83 -10.48 6.31
N TRP A 198 4.76 -10.39 7.64
CA TRP A 198 4.92 -11.51 8.56
C TRP A 198 3.61 -11.79 9.29
N ASN A 199 3.06 -13.00 9.14
CA ASN A 199 1.87 -13.46 9.86
C ASN A 199 2.23 -14.64 10.77
N ASP A 200 2.22 -14.43 12.09
CA ASP A 200 2.62 -15.46 13.06
C ASP A 200 1.57 -16.58 13.21
N ALA A 201 1.95 -17.70 13.82
CA ALA A 201 1.18 -18.94 13.89
C ALA A 201 -0.21 -18.82 14.54
N GLN A 202 -0.44 -17.75 15.30
CA GLN A 202 -1.68 -17.47 16.02
C GLN A 202 -2.52 -16.37 15.34
N SER A 203 -2.02 -15.71 14.30
CA SER A 203 -2.67 -14.53 13.73
C SER A 203 -3.56 -14.88 12.51
N THR A 204 -4.67 -14.15 12.35
CA THR A 204 -5.53 -14.24 11.16
C THR A 204 -5.50 -12.93 10.37
N LEU A 205 -4.92 -12.97 9.17
CA LEU A 205 -4.93 -11.84 8.24
C LEU A 205 -6.04 -12.04 7.21
N ILE A 206 -6.98 -11.09 7.12
CA ILE A 206 -8.03 -11.09 6.10
C ILE A 206 -7.79 -9.92 5.15
N ASN A 207 -7.59 -10.22 3.88
CA ASN A 207 -7.45 -9.21 2.82
C ASN A 207 -8.65 -9.30 1.88
N HIS A 208 -9.42 -8.21 1.78
CA HIS A 208 -10.52 -8.10 0.82
C HIS A 208 -10.11 -7.44 -0.51
N GLY A 209 -8.90 -6.89 -0.61
CA GLY A 209 -8.36 -6.23 -1.79
C GLY A 209 -7.35 -7.07 -2.58
N ARG A 210 -6.74 -6.49 -3.63
CA ARG A 210 -5.62 -7.08 -4.37
C ARG A 210 -4.32 -6.86 -3.57
N LEU A 211 -3.58 -7.93 -3.27
CA LEU A 211 -2.25 -7.83 -2.67
C LEU A 211 -1.21 -8.00 -3.79
N ASP A 212 -0.65 -6.88 -4.25
CA ASP A 212 0.51 -6.86 -5.13
C ASP A 212 1.74 -6.53 -4.29
N HIS A 213 2.81 -7.32 -4.43
CA HIS A 213 4.11 -6.95 -3.91
C HIS A 213 4.98 -6.46 -5.07
N ILE A 214 5.38 -5.18 -5.04
CA ILE A 214 6.21 -4.55 -6.08
C ILE A 214 7.42 -3.93 -5.37
N GLY A 215 8.63 -4.47 -5.57
CA GLY A 215 9.83 -3.91 -4.94
C GLY A 215 11.13 -4.65 -5.27
N THR A 216 12.17 -3.91 -5.69
CA THR A 216 13.45 -4.42 -6.22
C THR A 216 14.67 -4.21 -5.30
N GLY A 217 14.48 -4.11 -3.97
CA GLY A 217 15.60 -3.89 -3.04
C GLY A 217 16.37 -5.17 -2.70
N TRP A 218 17.64 -5.10 -2.30
CA TRP A 218 18.36 -6.20 -1.63
C TRP A 218 19.15 -5.59 -0.48
N ILE A 219 18.75 -5.82 0.77
CA ILE A 219 19.45 -5.31 1.96
C ILE A 219 19.73 -6.46 2.92
N GLY A 220 21.01 -6.79 3.14
CA GLY A 220 21.44 -7.59 4.30
C GLY A 220 21.30 -9.11 4.24
N GLY A 221 21.02 -9.71 3.07
CA GLY A 221 21.10 -11.17 2.91
C GLY A 221 19.87 -11.97 3.40
N VAL A 222 18.75 -11.31 3.68
CA VAL A 222 17.46 -11.99 3.86
C VAL A 222 16.63 -11.73 2.61
N ALA A 223 16.33 -12.77 1.85
CA ALA A 223 15.41 -12.68 0.73
C ALA A 223 14.01 -12.34 1.26
N TRP A 224 13.28 -11.53 0.50
CA TRP A 224 11.95 -11.02 0.79
C TRP A 224 10.93 -12.16 0.78
N THR A 225 10.12 -12.26 1.83
CA THR A 225 9.21 -13.40 2.03
C THR A 225 7.87 -12.93 2.55
N PHE A 226 6.80 -13.32 1.87
CA PHE A 226 5.54 -13.57 2.57
C PHE A 226 5.77 -14.82 3.42
N ASP A 227 5.94 -14.66 4.74
CA ASP A 227 6.02 -15.78 5.71
C ASP A 227 4.68 -15.85 6.46
N ASN A 228 3.85 -16.83 6.09
CA ASN A 228 2.60 -17.11 6.77
C ASN A 228 2.72 -18.37 7.61
N ARG A 229 2.61 -18.21 8.93
CA ARG A 229 2.53 -19.30 9.89
C ARG A 229 1.13 -19.50 10.44
N GLY A 230 0.27 -18.47 10.35
CA GLY A 230 -1.11 -18.45 10.84
C GLY A 230 -2.16 -18.73 9.76
N VAL A 231 -3.33 -18.06 9.84
CA VAL A 231 -4.40 -18.15 8.82
C VAL A 231 -4.40 -16.88 7.96
N PHE A 232 -4.36 -17.01 6.64
CA PHE A 232 -4.47 -15.90 5.69
C PHE A 232 -5.68 -16.11 4.78
N ASN A 233 -6.70 -15.27 4.92
CA ASN A 233 -7.90 -15.29 4.09
C ASN A 233 -7.81 -14.17 3.04
N ASN A 234 -7.54 -14.50 1.79
CA ASN A 234 -7.45 -13.53 0.71
C ASN A 234 -8.65 -13.63 -0.23
N HIS A 235 -9.46 -12.58 -0.29
CA HIS A 235 -10.56 -12.46 -1.23
C HIS A 235 -10.17 -11.75 -2.54
N GLY A 236 -8.94 -11.26 -2.70
CA GLY A 236 -8.44 -10.71 -3.98
C GLY A 236 -7.47 -11.63 -4.73
N ALA A 237 -6.79 -11.11 -5.76
CA ALA A 237 -5.69 -11.83 -6.39
C ALA A 237 -4.44 -11.77 -5.50
N LEU A 238 -3.68 -12.87 -5.45
CA LEU A 238 -2.39 -12.97 -4.77
C LEU A 238 -1.30 -13.17 -5.82
N GLY A 239 -0.45 -12.16 -6.06
CA GLY A 239 0.62 -12.24 -7.05
C GLY A 239 2.00 -12.00 -6.45
N THR A 240 2.98 -12.86 -6.76
CA THR A 240 4.41 -12.61 -6.46
C THR A 240 5.24 -12.29 -7.71
N CYS A 241 4.57 -12.00 -8.83
CA CYS A 241 5.21 -11.73 -10.11
C CYS A 241 5.48 -10.23 -10.26
N ASP A 242 6.76 -9.84 -10.26
CA ASP A 242 7.20 -8.64 -10.97
C ASP A 242 8.16 -9.04 -12.12
N SER A 243 8.43 -8.10 -13.03
CA SER A 243 9.24 -8.34 -14.23
C SER A 243 10.71 -8.68 -13.97
N ASP A 244 11.22 -8.45 -12.75
CA ASP A 244 12.65 -8.37 -12.48
C ASP A 244 13.13 -9.18 -11.26
N THR A 245 12.23 -9.68 -10.39
CA THR A 245 12.59 -10.42 -9.17
C THR A 245 11.61 -11.53 -8.79
N GLN A 246 12.15 -12.73 -8.60
CA GLN A 246 11.44 -13.90 -8.08
C GLN A 246 11.40 -13.84 -6.54
N LEU A 247 10.22 -13.64 -5.94
CA LEU A 247 10.09 -13.56 -4.48
C LEU A 247 9.55 -14.85 -3.87
N PRO A 248 10.31 -15.57 -3.04
CA PRO A 248 9.84 -16.83 -2.48
C PRO A 248 8.72 -16.60 -1.44
N MET A 249 7.63 -17.35 -1.58
CA MET A 249 6.61 -17.44 -0.54
C MET A 249 6.97 -18.57 0.43
N PHE A 250 6.89 -18.29 1.74
CA PHE A 250 7.01 -19.31 2.79
C PHE A 250 5.65 -19.43 3.49
N ASN A 251 5.07 -20.62 3.45
CA ASN A 251 3.82 -20.87 4.16
C ASN A 251 3.97 -22.11 5.03
N SER A 252 3.89 -21.96 6.33
CA SER A 252 3.70 -23.06 7.28
C SER A 252 2.30 -23.05 7.93
N GLY A 253 1.47 -22.06 7.60
CA GLY A 253 0.10 -21.89 8.09
C GLY A 253 -0.99 -22.34 7.11
N THR A 254 -2.18 -21.76 7.21
CA THR A 254 -3.30 -21.95 6.28
C THR A 254 -3.52 -20.71 5.42
N VAL A 255 -3.53 -20.84 4.09
CA VAL A 255 -3.91 -19.78 3.16
C VAL A 255 -5.25 -20.14 2.50
N ASN A 256 -6.32 -19.42 2.82
CA ASN A 256 -7.60 -19.52 2.13
C ASN A 256 -7.69 -18.40 1.09
N ASN A 257 -7.46 -18.72 -0.17
CA ASN A 257 -7.52 -17.74 -1.26
C ASN A 257 -8.78 -17.99 -2.09
N PHE A 258 -9.64 -16.99 -2.22
CA PHE A 258 -10.93 -17.15 -2.90
C PHE A 258 -10.87 -16.81 -4.40
N ASN A 259 -9.73 -16.30 -4.88
CA ASN A 259 -9.52 -15.80 -6.25
C ASN A 259 -8.24 -16.42 -6.86
N ASP A 260 -7.60 -15.76 -7.83
CA ASP A 260 -6.39 -16.27 -8.48
C ASP A 260 -5.13 -16.09 -7.60
N ILE A 261 -4.24 -17.08 -7.64
CA ILE A 261 -2.86 -17.00 -7.14
C ILE A 261 -1.93 -17.09 -8.36
N ALA A 262 -1.00 -16.14 -8.51
CA ALA A 262 0.06 -16.17 -9.52
C ALA A 262 1.43 -16.23 -8.84
N ILE A 263 2.17 -17.31 -9.09
CA ILE A 263 3.46 -17.63 -8.48
C ILE A 263 4.50 -17.70 -9.59
N CYS A 264 5.50 -16.83 -9.53
CA CYS A 264 6.57 -16.76 -10.53
C CYS A 264 7.93 -17.21 -9.98
N SER A 265 7.95 -17.82 -8.79
CA SER A 265 9.15 -18.06 -7.99
C SER A 265 9.02 -19.32 -7.11
N ALA A 266 10.12 -19.75 -6.50
CA ALA A 266 10.13 -20.91 -5.62
C ALA A 266 9.16 -20.74 -4.42
N TRP A 267 8.12 -21.57 -4.37
CA TRP A 267 7.18 -21.62 -3.27
C TRP A 267 7.58 -22.69 -2.25
N ASN A 268 7.98 -22.29 -1.04
CA ASN A 268 8.23 -23.26 0.04
C ASN A 268 7.00 -23.36 0.95
N ASN A 269 6.12 -24.30 0.63
CA ASN A 269 4.90 -24.54 1.40
C ASN A 269 5.03 -25.82 2.24
N SER A 270 5.02 -25.66 3.56
CA SER A 270 4.82 -26.76 4.53
C SER A 270 3.42 -26.75 5.16
N GLY A 271 2.62 -25.72 4.87
CA GLY A 271 1.26 -25.52 5.36
C GLY A 271 0.15 -26.01 4.40
N VAL A 272 -1.06 -25.49 4.61
CA VAL A 272 -2.26 -25.77 3.80
C VAL A 272 -2.60 -24.56 2.93
N ILE A 273 -2.90 -24.77 1.65
CA ILE A 273 -3.55 -23.75 0.81
C ILE A 273 -4.90 -24.29 0.36
N ASN A 274 -5.96 -23.57 0.73
CA ASN A 274 -7.30 -23.73 0.23
C ASN A 274 -7.55 -22.64 -0.81
N ASN A 275 -7.37 -22.96 -2.09
CA ASN A 275 -7.65 -22.00 -3.16
C ASN A 275 -8.99 -22.33 -3.83
N ALA A 276 -9.87 -21.35 -3.97
CA ALA A 276 -11.12 -21.50 -4.72
C ALA A 276 -10.99 -21.04 -6.18
N GLY A 277 -10.04 -20.14 -6.49
CA GLY A 277 -9.77 -19.70 -7.85
C GLY A 277 -8.68 -20.52 -8.53
N MET A 278 -7.92 -19.87 -9.41
CA MET A 278 -6.86 -20.52 -10.18
C MET A 278 -5.49 -20.34 -9.51
N ILE A 279 -4.66 -21.38 -9.47
CA ILE A 279 -3.23 -21.23 -9.14
C ILE A 279 -2.45 -21.31 -10.45
N ARG A 280 -1.65 -20.28 -10.74
CA ARG A 280 -0.65 -20.26 -11.82
C ARG A 280 0.72 -20.38 -11.18
N ASP A 281 1.48 -21.39 -11.58
CA ASP A 281 2.87 -21.56 -11.16
C ASP A 281 3.73 -21.83 -12.40
N SER A 282 4.74 -20.99 -12.62
CA SER A 282 5.75 -21.21 -13.67
C SER A 282 6.92 -22.07 -13.19
N THR A 283 6.91 -22.50 -11.93
CA THR A 283 7.96 -23.29 -11.29
C THR A 283 7.42 -24.59 -10.68
N SER A 284 8.33 -25.42 -10.16
CA SER A 284 7.93 -26.58 -9.37
C SER A 284 7.35 -26.13 -8.02
N ILE A 285 6.23 -26.71 -7.58
CA ILE A 285 5.72 -26.61 -6.20
C ILE A 285 6.41 -27.68 -5.32
N PRO A 286 7.43 -27.36 -4.50
CA PRO A 286 7.98 -28.32 -3.54
C PRO A 286 7.09 -28.41 -2.29
N GLY A 287 6.40 -29.55 -2.15
CA GLY A 287 5.82 -30.00 -0.88
C GLY A 287 4.53 -29.30 -0.41
N GLY A 288 4.00 -29.79 0.73
CA GLY A 288 2.78 -29.31 1.37
C GLY A 288 1.47 -29.91 0.84
N ASN A 289 0.37 -29.69 1.54
CA ASN A 289 -0.97 -30.11 1.10
C ASN A 289 -1.67 -28.92 0.44
N ILE A 290 -1.87 -28.99 -0.88
CA ILE A 290 -2.69 -28.02 -1.62
C ILE A 290 -4.06 -28.64 -1.82
N VAL A 291 -5.09 -28.00 -1.25
CA VAL A 291 -6.48 -28.33 -1.50
C VAL A 291 -7.03 -27.26 -2.45
N ASN A 292 -6.97 -27.53 -3.74
CA ASN A 292 -7.53 -26.62 -4.75
C ASN A 292 -8.97 -27.03 -5.07
N GLY A 293 -9.93 -26.16 -4.73
CA GLY A 293 -11.31 -26.26 -5.15
C GLY A 293 -11.52 -25.80 -6.60
N GLY A 294 -10.57 -25.02 -7.15
CA GLY A 294 -10.55 -24.58 -8.55
C GLY A 294 -9.73 -25.49 -9.47
N SER A 295 -9.35 -24.97 -10.64
CA SER A 295 -8.43 -25.65 -11.56
C SER A 295 -6.98 -25.33 -11.20
N LEU A 296 -6.13 -26.36 -11.16
CA LEU A 296 -4.68 -26.21 -11.03
C LEU A 296 -4.06 -26.45 -12.41
N TYR A 297 -3.37 -25.43 -12.94
CA TYR A 297 -2.56 -25.54 -14.15
C TYR A 297 -1.11 -25.49 -13.70
N ASN A 298 -0.39 -26.60 -13.84
CA ASN A 298 1.03 -26.66 -13.56
C ASN A 298 1.76 -27.01 -14.85
N CYS A 299 2.66 -26.12 -15.28
CA CYS A 299 3.50 -26.30 -16.47
C CYS A 299 4.81 -27.04 -16.12
N GLY A 300 5.04 -27.33 -14.84
CA GLY A 300 6.16 -28.10 -14.30
C GLY A 300 5.77 -29.40 -13.58
N SER A 301 6.78 -30.08 -13.02
CA SER A 301 6.56 -31.31 -12.26
C SER A 301 5.92 -31.05 -10.89
N VAL A 302 4.72 -31.57 -10.66
CA VAL A 302 4.12 -31.65 -9.31
C VAL A 302 4.78 -32.78 -8.52
N THR A 303 5.42 -32.46 -7.40
CA THR A 303 5.94 -33.47 -6.46
C THR A 303 5.10 -33.60 -5.18
N ALA A 304 4.20 -32.64 -4.91
CA ALA A 304 3.34 -32.63 -3.74
C ALA A 304 2.11 -33.53 -3.92
N PRO A 305 1.62 -34.19 -2.83
CA PRO A 305 0.34 -34.89 -2.86
C PRO A 305 -0.79 -33.86 -2.99
N LEU A 306 -1.45 -33.84 -4.15
CA LEU A 306 -2.64 -33.03 -4.39
C LEU A 306 -3.90 -33.83 -4.02
N THR A 307 -4.74 -33.26 -3.18
CA THR A 307 -6.10 -33.78 -2.92
C THR A 307 -7.11 -32.72 -3.29
N GLY A 308 -7.88 -32.96 -4.35
CA GLY A 308 -8.84 -32.00 -4.91
C GLY A 308 -9.18 -32.27 -6.38
N ASN A 309 -9.68 -31.24 -7.08
CA ASN A 309 -10.05 -31.24 -8.51
C ASN A 309 -8.97 -31.86 -9.42
N PRO A 310 -9.30 -32.26 -10.68
CA PRO A 310 -8.33 -32.89 -11.57
C PRO A 310 -7.15 -31.96 -11.83
N LEU A 311 -5.95 -32.43 -11.45
CA LEU A 311 -4.69 -31.83 -11.87
C LEU A 311 -4.64 -31.87 -13.40
N ILE A 312 -4.56 -30.71 -14.03
CA ILE A 312 -4.23 -30.60 -15.45
C ILE A 312 -2.73 -30.30 -15.49
N ILE A 313 -1.94 -31.37 -15.65
CA ILE A 313 -0.56 -31.23 -16.14
C ILE A 313 -0.72 -30.93 -17.63
N ALA A 314 -0.38 -29.72 -18.02
CA ALA A 314 -0.34 -29.35 -19.42
C ALA A 314 1.11 -29.29 -19.84
N ASP A 315 1.38 -29.74 -21.07
CA ASP A 315 2.70 -29.57 -21.68
C ASP A 315 2.97 -28.06 -21.84
N ASP A 316 4.25 -27.71 -21.74
CA ASP A 316 4.83 -26.40 -22.09
C ASP A 316 5.90 -26.74 -23.13
N THR A 317 5.48 -26.74 -24.39
CA THR A 317 6.22 -27.35 -25.51
C THR A 317 7.45 -26.53 -25.88
N ASP A 318 7.42 -25.21 -25.68
CA ASP A 318 8.52 -24.30 -26.02
C ASP A 318 9.29 -23.75 -24.81
N THR A 319 8.85 -24.09 -23.60
CA THR A 319 9.52 -23.84 -22.31
C THR A 319 9.58 -22.37 -21.92
N ASP A 320 8.59 -21.56 -22.31
CA ASP A 320 8.48 -20.17 -21.86
C ASP A 320 7.79 -19.98 -20.49
N GLY A 321 7.34 -21.09 -19.89
CA GLY A 321 6.68 -21.12 -18.58
C GLY A 321 5.16 -20.98 -18.65
N TYR A 322 4.58 -20.94 -19.84
CA TYR A 322 3.13 -21.00 -20.06
C TYR A 322 2.74 -22.33 -20.67
N CYS A 323 1.63 -22.88 -20.17
CA CYS A 323 1.16 -24.19 -20.62
C CYS A 323 0.45 -24.06 -21.98
N ASP A 324 0.69 -24.99 -22.91
CA ASP A 324 0.15 -25.04 -24.27
C ASP A 324 -1.37 -24.74 -24.39
N PRO A 325 -2.27 -25.19 -23.47
CA PRO A 325 -3.70 -24.88 -23.60
C PRO A 325 -4.07 -23.42 -23.36
N ARG A 326 -3.12 -22.59 -22.94
CA ARG A 326 -3.28 -21.17 -22.60
C ARG A 326 -2.27 -20.28 -23.28
N ASP A 327 -1.17 -20.88 -23.67
CA ASP A 327 -0.26 -20.30 -24.60
C ASP A 327 -1.00 -20.08 -25.94
N CYS A 328 -1.00 -18.83 -26.38
CA CYS A 328 -1.51 -18.42 -27.68
C CYS A 328 -0.64 -18.88 -28.84
N ALA A 329 0.65 -19.12 -28.59
CA ALA A 329 1.63 -19.66 -29.53
C ALA A 329 2.47 -20.78 -28.88
N PRO A 330 1.89 -21.98 -28.59
CA PRO A 330 2.52 -23.12 -27.89
C PRO A 330 3.84 -23.70 -28.43
N ALA A 331 4.39 -23.13 -29.49
CA ALA A 331 5.63 -23.60 -30.12
C ALA A 331 6.62 -22.43 -30.34
N ASP A 332 6.32 -21.26 -29.80
CA ASP A 332 7.09 -20.04 -29.91
C ASP A 332 7.32 -19.41 -28.53
N ALA A 333 8.43 -19.78 -27.91
CA ALA A 333 8.82 -19.30 -26.57
C ALA A 333 9.00 -17.76 -26.47
N SER A 334 8.88 -17.04 -27.59
CA SER A 334 8.88 -15.58 -27.59
C SER A 334 7.50 -14.97 -27.36
N ALA A 335 6.41 -15.75 -27.34
CA ALA A 335 5.05 -15.27 -27.17
C ALA A 335 4.11 -16.30 -26.50
N TRP A 336 3.50 -15.91 -25.38
CA TRP A 336 2.73 -16.80 -24.52
C TRP A 336 1.31 -16.32 -24.20
N ALA A 337 1.04 -15.01 -24.31
CA ALA A 337 -0.28 -14.46 -24.05
C ALA A 337 -0.52 -13.17 -24.83
N THR A 338 -1.77 -12.72 -24.87
CA THR A 338 -2.09 -11.34 -25.24
C THR A 338 -1.41 -10.38 -24.26
N THR A 339 -0.89 -9.26 -24.76
CA THR A 339 -0.33 -8.21 -23.92
C THR A 339 -1.41 -7.43 -23.16
N ASP A 340 -1.06 -6.91 -21.98
CA ASP A 340 -1.78 -5.82 -21.34
C ASP A 340 -1.55 -4.48 -22.06
N GLY A 341 -2.31 -3.45 -21.69
CA GLY A 341 -2.09 -2.09 -22.20
C GLY A 341 -0.81 -1.44 -21.65
N ALA A 342 -0.21 -0.56 -22.45
CA ALA A 342 0.89 0.29 -22.00
C ALA A 342 0.46 1.19 -20.82
N ARG A 343 1.44 1.62 -20.01
CA ARG A 343 1.21 2.28 -18.73
C ARG A 343 1.85 3.67 -18.69
N ASP A 344 1.43 4.48 -17.73
CA ASP A 344 2.10 5.74 -17.37
C ASP A 344 2.41 6.68 -18.55
N LEU A 345 1.46 6.85 -19.47
CA LEU A 345 1.61 7.78 -20.59
C LEU A 345 1.81 9.23 -20.08
N ARG A 346 2.93 9.82 -20.46
CA ARG A 346 3.37 11.18 -20.14
C ARG A 346 3.41 12.00 -21.41
N LEU A 347 2.99 13.26 -21.29
CA LEU A 347 2.96 14.22 -22.39
C LEU A 347 3.83 15.42 -22.00
N GLU A 348 4.77 15.78 -22.87
CA GLU A 348 5.66 16.91 -22.69
C GLU A 348 5.67 17.78 -23.95
N PRO A 349 5.57 19.12 -23.84
CA PRO A 349 5.75 19.97 -25.01
C PRO A 349 7.20 19.88 -25.50
N ASP A 350 7.40 19.88 -26.82
CA ASP A 350 8.76 19.95 -27.36
C ASP A 350 9.39 21.31 -27.05
N ALA A 351 10.64 21.29 -26.57
CA ALA A 351 11.34 22.50 -26.14
C ALA A 351 11.77 23.41 -27.31
N VAL A 352 11.79 22.90 -28.54
CA VAL A 352 12.31 23.56 -29.73
C VAL A 352 11.21 23.82 -30.75
N LEU A 353 10.31 22.85 -30.95
CA LEU A 353 9.28 22.86 -31.99
C LEU A 353 7.91 23.18 -31.41
N ALA A 354 7.48 24.44 -31.57
CA ALA A 354 6.16 24.87 -31.13
C ALA A 354 5.05 24.03 -31.77
N GLY A 355 4.17 23.48 -30.92
CA GLY A 355 3.03 22.67 -31.34
C GLY A 355 3.31 21.17 -31.44
N VAL A 356 4.56 20.73 -31.23
CA VAL A 356 4.90 19.30 -31.13
C VAL A 356 4.70 18.84 -29.68
N THR A 357 4.08 17.68 -29.51
CA THR A 357 3.96 17.00 -28.22
C THR A 357 4.83 15.74 -28.25
N ASN A 358 5.75 15.61 -27.30
CA ASN A 358 6.51 14.39 -27.08
C ASN A 358 5.76 13.53 -26.08
N LEU A 359 5.63 12.24 -26.39
CA LEU A 359 4.91 11.26 -25.58
C LEU A 359 5.89 10.19 -25.13
N GLN A 360 5.76 9.75 -23.88
CA GLN A 360 6.54 8.65 -23.32
C GLN A 360 5.62 7.75 -22.51
N TRP A 361 5.84 6.44 -22.53
CA TRP A 361 5.05 5.48 -21.75
C TRP A 361 5.95 4.42 -21.11
N ALA A 362 5.35 3.61 -20.24
CA ALA A 362 5.96 2.41 -19.69
C ALA A 362 5.37 1.17 -20.38
N ALA A 363 6.19 0.12 -20.50
CA ALA A 363 5.76 -1.16 -21.03
C ALA A 363 4.62 -1.78 -20.18
N PRO A 364 3.80 -2.67 -20.78
CA PRO A 364 2.81 -3.46 -20.07
C PRO A 364 3.42 -4.24 -18.90
N MET A 365 2.64 -4.41 -17.83
CA MET A 365 3.07 -5.24 -16.70
C MET A 365 3.14 -6.72 -17.08
N PHE A 366 2.22 -7.16 -17.94
CA PHE A 366 2.17 -8.50 -18.51
C PHE A 366 2.29 -8.38 -20.03
N PRO A 367 3.51 -8.43 -20.59
CA PRO A 367 3.74 -8.14 -22.00
C PRO A 367 3.27 -9.27 -22.93
N GLY A 368 3.05 -10.48 -22.41
CA GLY A 368 2.57 -11.61 -23.22
C GLY A 368 3.55 -12.13 -24.27
N SER A 369 4.67 -11.43 -24.49
CA SER A 369 5.70 -11.73 -25.47
C SER A 369 6.96 -10.92 -25.18
N SER A 370 8.10 -11.35 -25.73
CA SER A 370 9.34 -10.56 -25.78
C SER A 370 9.42 -9.61 -26.98
N GLY A 371 8.57 -9.80 -27.99
CA GLY A 371 8.49 -8.99 -29.21
C GLY A 371 7.28 -8.06 -29.17
N LEU A 372 7.33 -7.02 -28.35
CA LEU A 372 6.29 -5.99 -28.32
C LEU A 372 6.50 -4.95 -29.43
N VAL A 373 5.38 -4.53 -30.01
CA VAL A 373 5.27 -3.33 -30.84
C VAL A 373 4.17 -2.43 -30.31
N TYR A 374 4.27 -1.12 -30.60
CA TYR A 374 3.31 -0.13 -30.11
C TYR A 374 2.65 0.65 -31.25
N ASP A 375 1.37 0.96 -31.07
CA ASP A 375 0.71 2.03 -31.80
C ASP A 375 0.42 3.19 -30.86
N LEU A 376 0.59 4.41 -31.35
CA LEU A 376 0.08 5.61 -30.70
C LEU A 376 -1.14 6.14 -31.44
N LEU A 377 -2.29 6.12 -30.79
CA LEU A 377 -3.54 6.66 -31.31
C LEU A 377 -3.79 8.03 -30.68
N SER A 378 -4.22 8.98 -31.51
CA SER A 378 -4.72 10.29 -31.07
C SER A 378 -6.19 10.47 -31.46
N SER A 379 -6.95 11.21 -30.66
CA SER A 379 -8.33 11.56 -31.00
C SER A 379 -8.73 12.94 -30.47
N ALA A 380 -9.72 13.56 -31.12
CA ALA A 380 -10.37 14.78 -30.64
C ALA A 380 -11.37 14.50 -29.51
N GLY A 381 -11.87 13.27 -29.38
CA GLY A 381 -12.74 12.83 -28.30
C GLY A 381 -12.04 11.87 -27.33
N ALA A 382 -12.52 11.83 -26.09
CA ALA A 382 -11.96 10.92 -25.08
C ALA A 382 -12.43 9.45 -25.24
N THR A 383 -13.42 9.20 -26.11
CA THR A 383 -14.16 7.93 -26.18
C THR A 383 -14.33 7.38 -27.60
N ASP A 384 -13.79 8.04 -28.61
CA ASP A 384 -14.04 7.78 -30.04
C ASP A 384 -12.82 7.17 -30.77
N PHE A 385 -11.97 6.48 -30.01
CA PHE A 385 -10.77 5.83 -30.54
C PHE A 385 -11.07 4.71 -31.55
N ASP A 386 -12.28 4.14 -31.50
CA ASP A 386 -12.77 3.08 -32.40
C ASP A 386 -13.40 3.60 -33.70
N LEU A 387 -13.59 4.92 -33.84
CA LEU A 387 -14.27 5.53 -34.97
C LEU A 387 -13.46 6.61 -35.69
N SER A 388 -12.77 7.48 -34.95
CA SER A 388 -12.17 8.72 -35.48
C SER A 388 -10.77 9.00 -34.97
N ALA A 389 -10.11 8.03 -34.33
CA ALA A 389 -8.70 8.19 -34.01
C ALA A 389 -7.83 8.33 -35.26
N THR A 390 -6.66 8.90 -35.08
CA THR A 390 -5.57 8.96 -36.06
C THR A 390 -4.36 8.30 -35.45
N CYS A 391 -3.75 7.38 -36.20
CA CYS A 391 -2.49 6.75 -35.82
C CYS A 391 -1.35 7.76 -36.01
N ILE A 392 -0.71 8.10 -34.91
CA ILE A 392 0.52 8.91 -34.88
C ILE A 392 1.72 8.01 -35.17
N GLU A 393 1.67 6.77 -34.71
CA GLU A 393 2.69 5.74 -34.85
C GLU A 393 2.03 4.38 -35.04
N SER A 394 2.66 3.50 -35.82
CA SER A 394 2.18 2.16 -36.17
C SER A 394 3.32 1.15 -36.13
N ASP A 395 3.21 0.15 -35.27
CA ASP A 395 4.16 -0.96 -35.12
C ASP A 395 5.66 -0.57 -35.07
N ASP A 396 6.05 0.56 -34.45
CA ASP A 396 7.43 1.09 -34.51
C ASP A 396 8.45 0.36 -33.61
N GLY A 397 8.16 -0.89 -33.24
CA GLY A 397 9.03 -1.71 -32.42
C GLY A 397 8.85 -1.47 -30.92
N ALA A 398 9.92 -1.73 -30.16
CA ALA A 398 9.89 -1.80 -28.69
C ALA A 398 10.26 -0.47 -28.00
N ASP A 399 10.38 0.62 -28.75
CA ASP A 399 10.60 1.93 -28.14
C ASP A 399 9.36 2.40 -27.38
N LEU A 400 9.59 3.35 -26.47
CA LEU A 400 8.60 3.76 -25.47
C LEU A 400 8.30 5.27 -25.57
N SER A 401 8.45 5.82 -26.78
CA SER A 401 8.31 7.25 -27.00
C SER A 401 7.92 7.60 -28.42
N ALA A 402 7.05 8.60 -28.58
CA ALA A 402 6.60 9.10 -29.87
C ALA A 402 6.58 10.63 -29.90
N SER A 403 6.44 11.23 -31.09
CA SER A 403 6.17 12.65 -31.24
C SER A 403 4.95 12.90 -32.13
N ASP A 404 3.93 13.58 -31.59
CA ASP A 404 2.83 14.12 -32.39
C ASP A 404 3.20 15.52 -32.88
N SER A 405 3.43 15.64 -34.18
CA SER A 405 3.85 16.89 -34.83
C SER A 405 2.68 17.78 -35.27
N ILE A 406 1.44 17.35 -35.07
CA ILE A 406 0.26 18.11 -35.48
C ILE A 406 -0.04 19.18 -34.43
N ALA A 407 0.23 20.44 -34.78
CA ALA A 407 -0.08 21.57 -33.93
C ALA A 407 -1.58 21.67 -33.62
N LEU A 408 -1.93 21.70 -32.33
CA LEU A 408 -3.31 21.89 -31.87
C LEU A 408 -3.72 23.36 -31.99
N PRO A 409 -4.83 23.67 -32.69
CA PRO A 409 -5.43 25.00 -32.65
C PRO A 409 -5.74 25.45 -31.22
N THR A 410 -5.64 26.75 -30.97
CA THR A 410 -5.94 27.31 -29.66
C THR A 410 -7.38 26.99 -29.25
N GLY A 411 -7.53 26.36 -28.09
CA GLY A 411 -8.83 25.97 -27.53
C GLY A 411 -9.28 24.54 -27.88
N GLU A 412 -8.49 23.80 -28.66
CA GLU A 412 -8.73 22.38 -28.92
C GLU A 412 -7.99 21.50 -27.90
N ILE A 413 -8.49 20.28 -27.72
CA ILE A 413 -7.92 19.25 -26.85
C ILE A 413 -7.72 17.99 -27.69
N ARG A 414 -6.67 17.24 -27.38
CA ARG A 414 -6.38 15.92 -27.95
C ARG A 414 -6.20 14.91 -26.85
N TYR A 415 -6.72 13.71 -27.10
CA TYR A 415 -6.60 12.56 -26.23
C TYR A 415 -5.70 11.53 -26.92
N TYR A 416 -4.98 10.75 -26.11
CA TYR A 416 -4.05 9.75 -26.61
C TYR A 416 -4.26 8.42 -25.90
N LEU A 417 -4.06 7.32 -26.63
CA LEU A 417 -3.94 5.99 -26.09
C LEU A 417 -2.78 5.28 -26.79
N VAL A 418 -2.06 4.46 -26.04
CA VAL A 418 -1.00 3.60 -26.58
C VAL A 418 -1.53 2.17 -26.59
N ARG A 419 -1.50 1.53 -27.75
CA ARG A 419 -1.79 0.10 -27.88
C ARG A 419 -0.47 -0.64 -27.79
N ALA A 420 -0.39 -1.63 -26.91
CA ALA A 420 0.66 -2.63 -26.99
C ALA A 420 0.16 -3.81 -27.84
N GLN A 421 1.04 -4.39 -28.65
CA GLN A 421 0.72 -5.53 -29.51
C GLN A 421 1.82 -6.59 -29.47
N ASN A 422 1.40 -7.83 -29.66
CA ASN A 422 2.28 -8.96 -29.95
C ASN A 422 1.57 -9.94 -30.90
N VAL A 423 2.22 -11.06 -31.24
CA VAL A 423 1.66 -12.07 -32.16
C VAL A 423 0.37 -12.73 -31.66
N CYS A 424 0.07 -12.60 -30.37
CA CYS A 424 -1.11 -13.18 -29.74
C CYS A 424 -2.30 -12.23 -29.64
N GLY A 425 -2.08 -10.93 -29.84
CA GLY A 425 -3.11 -9.91 -29.85
C GLY A 425 -2.62 -8.57 -29.33
N ASP A 426 -3.57 -7.69 -29.06
CA ASP A 426 -3.32 -6.31 -28.67
C ASP A 426 -4.15 -5.86 -27.46
N SER A 427 -3.76 -4.73 -26.86
CA SER A 427 -4.52 -4.10 -25.80
C SER A 427 -4.26 -2.60 -25.70
N LEU A 428 -5.36 -1.85 -25.56
CA LEU A 428 -5.38 -0.43 -25.18
C LEU A 428 -5.59 -0.24 -23.67
N GLY A 429 -5.52 -1.34 -22.90
CA GLY A 429 -5.91 -1.37 -21.50
C GLY A 429 -7.43 -1.34 -21.28
N ALA A 430 -7.83 -1.13 -20.04
CA ALA A 430 -9.22 -1.11 -19.62
C ALA A 430 -9.66 0.27 -19.12
N ARG A 431 -10.98 0.49 -19.07
CA ARG A 431 -11.60 1.60 -18.35
C ARG A 431 -11.61 1.29 -16.85
N SER A 432 -11.96 2.29 -16.03
CA SER A 432 -12.04 2.14 -14.57
C SER A 432 -13.09 1.12 -14.10
N ASP A 433 -14.06 0.77 -14.95
CA ASP A 433 -15.05 -0.29 -14.71
C ASP A 433 -14.60 -1.68 -15.18
N GLY A 434 -13.36 -1.81 -15.66
CA GLY A 434 -12.78 -3.05 -16.18
C GLY A 434 -13.14 -3.36 -17.64
N THR A 435 -13.96 -2.54 -18.30
CA THR A 435 -14.28 -2.77 -19.72
C THR A 435 -13.06 -2.49 -20.62
N PRO A 436 -12.67 -3.42 -21.52
CA PRO A 436 -11.57 -3.18 -22.45
C PRO A 436 -11.81 -1.96 -23.34
N ARG A 437 -10.76 -1.19 -23.61
CA ARG A 437 -10.81 -0.11 -24.61
C ARG A 437 -10.65 -0.71 -26.01
N ILE A 438 -11.36 -0.15 -26.97
CA ILE A 438 -11.31 -0.53 -28.38
C ILE A 438 -10.81 0.69 -29.17
N GLY A 439 -10.01 0.46 -30.20
CA GLY A 439 -9.52 1.50 -31.10
C GLY A 439 -9.40 0.98 -32.53
N ILE A 440 -9.29 1.89 -33.50
CA ILE A 440 -9.04 1.55 -34.91
C ILE A 440 -7.67 0.87 -35.06
N GLY A 441 -7.50 -0.01 -36.05
CA GLY A 441 -6.17 -0.51 -36.41
C GLY A 441 -5.30 0.59 -37.02
N CYS A 442 -4.00 0.53 -36.76
CA CYS A 442 -3.00 1.32 -37.48
C CYS A 442 -2.43 0.45 -38.61
N ASP A 443 -2.30 1.04 -39.81
CA ASP A 443 -1.87 0.37 -41.06
C ASP A 443 -0.47 0.83 -41.50
#